data_AF-A0A519BCG3-F1
#
_entry.id   AF-A0A519BCG3-F1
#
_cell.length_a   1.000
_cell.length_b   1.000
_cell.length_c   1.000
_cell.angle_alpha   90.00
_cell.angle_beta   90.00
_cell.angle_gamma   90.00
#
_symmetry.space_group_name_H-M   'P 1'
#
loop_
_entity.id
_entity.type
_entity.pdbx_description
1 polymer ?
#
loop_
_entity_poly.entity_id
_entity_poly.type
_entity_poly.pdbx_seq_one_letter_code
_entity_poly.pdbx_strand_id
1 'polypeptide(L)'
;MPKTFHQIIADLLKLRSDNTLYHRESEYLEFKEQFNLSNLAEYFRDFAAFSNNKGGFIIFGVTDSPRKLTGLNKKSIDQFEKIDPGIISGSLIEIFAPAINWKQYPYEFNGNKFGIFYIDECKEKPVIAKKNEGRDSIIKDGDIYFRYGGRTQKILYTELNNILYKRMYNNNKNFLKLIEKISNVGPSNAVILDTEKGLIEKNERQILVIDEELMKKISFLKEGSFVEKNGATALKLVGDVHPINSIEVIKIKKENLLEQYPLSCQDLINEIQKKKTDAKRHDIYRIIKDNNLKNSPEYSVYNFRNKTQEDNYNKTGNIPNGIPSIYKRASVEFVINHL
;
A
#
# COMPACT_ATOMS: atom_id res chain seq x y z
N MET A 1 -37.01 -11.71 2.11
CA MET A 1 -36.42 -11.12 0.88
C MET A 1 -35.80 -9.77 1.24
N PRO A 2 -34.66 -9.38 0.64
CA PRO A 2 -34.11 -8.04 0.83
C PRO A 2 -35.11 -6.99 0.35
N LYS A 3 -35.28 -5.89 1.10
CA LYS A 3 -36.15 -4.77 0.69
C LYS A 3 -35.60 -4.15 -0.60
N THR A 4 -36.48 -3.82 -1.53
CA THR A 4 -36.12 -3.03 -2.72
C THR A 4 -35.77 -1.59 -2.32
N PHE A 5 -35.01 -0.87 -3.16
CA PHE A 5 -34.66 0.54 -2.91
C PHE A 5 -35.90 1.41 -2.65
N HIS A 6 -36.95 1.24 -3.46
CA HIS A 6 -38.23 1.95 -3.27
C HIS A 6 -38.86 1.66 -1.89
N GLN A 7 -38.86 0.39 -1.45
CA GLN A 7 -39.36 0.02 -0.13
C GLN A 7 -38.54 0.62 1.02
N ILE A 8 -37.22 0.78 0.84
CA ILE A 8 -36.36 1.44 1.83
C ILE A 8 -36.73 2.91 1.95
N ILE A 9 -36.83 3.63 0.84
CA ILE A 9 -37.17 5.06 0.85
C ILE A 9 -38.59 5.29 1.39
N ALA A 10 -39.58 4.51 0.95
CA ALA A 10 -40.94 4.60 1.47
C ALA A 10 -41.01 4.36 3.00
N ASP A 11 -40.19 3.44 3.52
CA ASP A 11 -40.08 3.19 4.95
C ASP A 11 -39.42 4.36 5.69
N LEU A 12 -38.38 4.98 5.12
CA LEU A 12 -37.73 6.18 5.67
C LEU A 12 -38.67 7.40 5.69
N LEU A 13 -39.59 7.49 4.73
CA LEU A 13 -40.62 8.54 4.63
C LEU A 13 -41.92 8.20 5.37
N LYS A 14 -41.96 7.08 6.13
CA LYS A 14 -43.15 6.65 6.84
C LYS A 14 -43.63 7.70 7.84
N LEU A 15 -44.94 7.96 7.84
CA LEU A 15 -45.60 8.87 8.77
C LEU A 15 -46.14 8.14 10.01
N ARG A 16 -46.21 8.87 11.12
CA ARG A 16 -46.97 8.50 12.33
C ARG A 16 -48.44 8.91 12.16
N SER A 17 -49.28 8.48 13.10
CA SER A 17 -50.71 8.83 13.14
C SER A 17 -50.97 10.34 13.24
N ASP A 18 -50.00 11.13 13.70
CA ASP A 18 -50.07 12.60 13.83
C ASP A 18 -49.50 13.35 12.61
N ASN A 19 -49.28 12.66 11.48
CA ASN A 19 -48.65 13.18 10.26
C ASN A 19 -47.22 13.71 10.44
N THR A 20 -46.54 13.38 11.54
CA THR A 20 -45.09 13.60 11.67
C THR A 20 -44.30 12.42 11.14
N LEU A 21 -43.05 12.67 10.76
CA LEU A 21 -42.17 11.60 10.29
C LEU A 21 -41.89 10.57 11.39
N TYR A 22 -41.98 9.28 11.07
CA TYR A 22 -41.68 8.21 12.01
C TYR A 22 -40.20 8.20 12.42
N HIS A 23 -39.33 8.24 11.40
CA HIS A 23 -37.89 8.23 11.57
C HIS A 23 -37.35 9.62 11.91
N ARG A 24 -36.24 9.63 12.64
CA ARG A 24 -35.46 10.84 12.94
C ARG A 24 -34.12 10.75 12.22
N GLU A 25 -33.45 11.88 12.13
CA GLU A 25 -32.08 11.92 11.66
C GLU A 25 -31.20 11.02 12.53
N SER A 26 -30.26 10.35 11.87
CA SER A 26 -29.47 9.28 12.46
C SER A 26 -28.09 9.27 11.83
N GLU A 27 -27.28 8.26 12.17
CA GLU A 27 -25.96 8.06 11.58
C GLU A 27 -25.98 7.77 10.08
N TYR A 28 -27.13 7.36 9.52
CA TYR A 28 -27.31 6.99 8.12
C TYR A 28 -28.42 7.78 7.41
N LEU A 29 -29.02 8.78 8.08
CA LEU A 29 -30.13 9.57 7.55
C LEU A 29 -30.02 11.05 7.93
N GLU A 30 -30.11 11.92 6.94
CA GLU A 30 -30.18 13.39 7.05
C GLU A 30 -31.42 13.88 6.29
N PHE A 31 -32.17 14.79 6.91
CA PHE A 31 -33.30 15.44 6.26
C PHE A 31 -32.95 16.89 5.93
N LYS A 32 -33.33 17.32 4.74
CA LYS A 32 -33.21 18.72 4.32
C LYS A 32 -34.52 19.18 3.72
N GLU A 33 -34.86 20.43 3.93
CA GLU A 33 -36.14 20.94 3.45
C GLU A 33 -36.12 21.15 1.93
N GLN A 34 -35.12 21.88 1.44
CA GLN A 34 -34.98 22.22 0.03
C GLN A 34 -33.56 21.95 -0.45
N PHE A 35 -33.44 21.58 -1.72
CA PHE A 35 -32.16 21.49 -2.41
C PHE A 35 -31.76 22.87 -2.92
N ASN A 36 -30.51 23.28 -2.67
CA ASN A 36 -29.94 24.50 -3.21
C ASN A 36 -28.52 24.23 -3.71
N LEU A 37 -28.29 24.51 -4.99
CA LEU A 37 -26.99 24.36 -5.64
C LEU A 37 -25.87 25.18 -4.96
N SER A 38 -26.20 26.33 -4.37
CA SER A 38 -25.21 27.16 -3.67
C SER A 38 -24.69 26.52 -2.36
N ASN A 39 -25.38 25.51 -1.82
CA ASN A 39 -25.03 24.86 -0.56
C ASN A 39 -24.33 23.50 -0.76
N LEU A 40 -23.82 23.22 -1.97
CA LEU A 40 -23.19 21.93 -2.27
C LEU A 40 -22.08 21.55 -1.28
N ALA A 41 -21.27 22.50 -0.82
CA ALA A 41 -20.22 22.22 0.16
C ALA A 41 -20.77 21.67 1.50
N GLU A 42 -21.93 22.13 1.96
CA GLU A 42 -22.58 21.58 3.15
C GLU A 42 -22.99 20.13 2.93
N TYR A 43 -23.55 19.83 1.75
CA TYR A 43 -23.96 18.48 1.38
C TYR A 43 -22.73 17.57 1.23
N PHE A 44 -21.64 18.06 0.63
CA PHE A 44 -20.41 17.29 0.47
C PHE A 44 -19.75 16.95 1.80
N ARG A 45 -19.87 17.82 2.81
CA ARG A 45 -19.46 17.49 4.18
C ARG A 45 -20.26 16.30 4.74
N ASP A 46 -21.57 16.28 4.51
CA ASP A 46 -22.42 15.14 4.88
C ASP A 46 -22.05 13.88 4.07
N PHE A 47 -21.72 14.00 2.78
CA PHE A 47 -21.28 12.87 1.95
C PHE A 47 -20.02 12.21 2.53
N ALA A 48 -19.00 13.01 2.86
CA ALA A 48 -17.78 12.50 3.48
C ALA A 48 -18.08 11.81 4.83
N ALA A 49 -18.96 12.41 5.63
CA ALA A 49 -19.37 11.86 6.92
C ALA A 49 -20.09 10.50 6.82
N PHE A 50 -21.04 10.38 5.89
CA PHE A 50 -21.72 9.11 5.61
C PHE A 50 -20.76 8.07 5.06
N SER A 51 -19.91 8.44 4.11
CA SER A 51 -19.00 7.51 3.45
C SER A 51 -17.92 6.97 4.41
N ASN A 52 -17.47 7.77 5.39
CA ASN A 52 -16.62 7.32 6.49
C ASN A 52 -17.35 6.41 7.50
N ASN A 53 -18.66 6.55 7.63
CA ASN A 53 -19.52 5.65 8.41
C ASN A 53 -20.09 4.54 7.51
N LYS A 54 -21.33 4.09 7.71
CA LYS A 54 -21.92 2.93 7.01
C LYS A 54 -22.63 3.31 5.69
N GLY A 55 -22.29 4.45 5.10
CA GLY A 55 -23.11 5.07 4.07
C GLY A 55 -24.39 5.67 4.64
N GLY A 56 -25.26 6.18 3.77
CA GLY A 56 -26.51 6.80 4.22
C GLY A 56 -27.29 7.53 3.15
N PHE A 57 -28.30 8.26 3.59
CA PHE A 57 -29.25 8.98 2.76
C PHE A 57 -29.32 10.45 3.19
N ILE A 58 -29.28 11.35 2.22
CA ILE A 58 -29.76 12.72 2.37
C ILE A 58 -31.07 12.82 1.60
N ILE A 59 -32.16 13.13 2.31
CA ILE A 59 -33.49 13.23 1.73
C ILE A 59 -33.96 14.68 1.80
N PHE A 60 -34.19 15.27 0.63
CA PHE A 60 -34.73 16.61 0.46
C PHE A 60 -36.25 16.61 0.34
N GLY A 61 -36.92 17.62 0.90
CA GLY A 61 -38.38 17.76 0.93
C GLY A 61 -38.99 17.49 2.31
N VAL A 62 -38.19 17.54 3.38
CA VAL A 62 -38.63 17.32 4.76
C VAL A 62 -38.22 18.50 5.62
N THR A 63 -39.18 19.14 6.29
CA THR A 63 -38.92 20.30 7.18
C THR A 63 -38.13 19.90 8.42
N ASP A 64 -37.37 20.83 9.00
CA ASP A 64 -36.54 20.56 10.19
C ASP A 64 -37.37 20.39 11.48
N SER A 65 -38.26 21.35 11.77
CA SER A 65 -39.13 21.31 12.94
C SER A 65 -40.47 22.03 12.70
N PRO A 66 -41.62 21.35 12.84
CA PRO A 66 -41.78 19.89 12.98
C PRO A 66 -41.37 19.16 11.71
N ARG A 67 -40.88 17.91 11.82
CA ARG A 67 -40.48 17.08 10.66
C ARG A 67 -41.69 16.60 9.86
N LYS A 68 -42.04 17.34 8.80
CA LYS A 68 -43.18 17.10 7.91
C LYS A 68 -42.73 16.90 6.47
N LEU A 69 -43.48 16.11 5.73
CA LEU A 69 -43.28 15.87 4.31
C LEU A 69 -43.88 17.03 3.51
N THR A 70 -43.04 17.95 3.04
CA THR A 70 -43.49 19.10 2.22
C THR A 70 -43.12 18.94 0.75
N GLY A 71 -42.14 18.09 0.44
CA GLY A 71 -41.59 17.95 -0.90
C GLY A 71 -40.71 19.14 -1.31
N LEU A 72 -40.09 18.99 -2.47
CA LEU A 72 -39.29 20.03 -3.09
C LEU A 72 -40.18 21.03 -3.82
N ASN A 73 -39.87 22.32 -3.69
CA ASN A 73 -40.50 23.34 -4.52
C ASN A 73 -40.00 23.26 -5.98
N LYS A 74 -40.68 23.94 -6.90
CA LYS A 74 -40.37 23.89 -8.33
C LYS A 74 -38.91 24.24 -8.66
N LYS A 75 -38.36 25.28 -8.01
CA LYS A 75 -36.96 25.68 -8.20
C LYS A 75 -35.99 24.60 -7.73
N SER A 76 -36.23 24.02 -6.56
CA SER A 76 -35.41 22.93 -6.01
C SER A 76 -35.49 21.67 -6.89
N ILE A 77 -36.67 21.33 -7.40
CA ILE A 77 -36.87 20.23 -8.36
C ILE A 77 -36.05 20.47 -9.62
N ASP A 78 -36.19 21.66 -10.23
CA ASP A 78 -35.45 22.02 -11.44
C ASP A 78 -33.93 21.93 -11.23
N GLN A 79 -33.42 22.44 -10.10
CA GLN A 79 -32.00 22.38 -9.79
C GLN A 79 -31.53 20.95 -9.54
N PHE A 80 -32.30 20.16 -8.79
CA PHE A 80 -31.95 18.79 -8.44
C PHE A 80 -32.00 17.89 -9.69
N GLU A 81 -33.03 17.97 -10.52
CA GLU A 81 -33.14 17.11 -11.72
C GLU A 81 -32.15 17.50 -12.83
N LYS A 82 -31.73 18.78 -12.92
CA LYS A 82 -30.84 19.26 -14.00
C LYS A 82 -29.35 19.25 -13.65
N ILE A 83 -28.98 19.12 -12.38
CA ILE A 83 -27.57 19.09 -12.00
C ILE A 83 -26.90 17.86 -12.61
N ASP A 84 -25.80 18.08 -13.32
CA ASP A 84 -25.01 16.99 -13.88
C ASP A 84 -24.28 16.23 -12.74
N PRO A 85 -24.51 14.93 -12.57
CA PRO A 85 -23.78 14.11 -11.59
C PRO A 85 -22.25 14.14 -11.79
N GLY A 86 -21.77 14.40 -13.01
CA GLY A 86 -20.36 14.59 -13.32
C GLY A 86 -19.75 15.80 -12.62
N ILE A 87 -20.52 16.90 -12.49
CA ILE A 87 -20.09 18.10 -11.77
C ILE A 87 -19.92 17.79 -10.28
N ILE A 88 -20.93 17.16 -9.65
CA ILE A 88 -20.83 16.76 -8.23
C ILE A 88 -19.65 15.82 -8.01
N SER A 89 -19.52 14.79 -8.86
CA SER A 89 -18.45 13.80 -8.71
C SER A 89 -17.07 14.41 -8.90
N GLY A 90 -16.91 15.31 -9.87
CA GLY A 90 -15.69 16.09 -10.08
C GLY A 90 -15.34 16.93 -8.86
N SER A 91 -16.29 17.69 -8.32
CA SER A 91 -16.08 18.47 -7.09
C SER A 91 -15.69 17.58 -5.91
N LEU A 92 -16.38 16.45 -5.69
CA LEU A 92 -16.05 15.51 -4.61
C LEU A 92 -14.63 14.95 -4.75
N ILE A 93 -14.19 14.61 -5.97
CA ILE A 93 -12.84 14.12 -6.25
C ILE A 93 -11.80 15.21 -5.99
N GLU A 94 -12.08 16.48 -6.28
CA GLU A 94 -11.17 17.58 -5.96
C GLU A 94 -11.06 17.80 -4.45
N ILE A 95 -12.18 17.73 -3.73
CA ILE A 95 -12.25 18.07 -2.31
C ILE A 95 -11.78 16.92 -1.42
N PHE A 96 -12.07 15.67 -1.77
CA PHE A 96 -11.87 14.51 -0.90
C PHE A 96 -11.03 13.41 -1.55
N ALA A 97 -10.36 12.62 -0.71
CA ALA A 97 -9.79 11.34 -1.11
C ALA A 97 -9.88 10.31 0.02
N PRO A 98 -10.12 9.01 -0.28
CA PRO A 98 -10.42 8.48 -1.62
C PRO A 98 -11.82 8.86 -2.11
N ALA A 99 -12.13 8.50 -3.36
CA ALA A 99 -13.35 8.91 -4.04
C ALA A 99 -14.61 8.43 -3.28
N ILE A 100 -15.58 9.34 -3.16
CA ILE A 100 -16.88 9.05 -2.55
C ILE A 100 -17.83 8.57 -3.66
N ASN A 101 -18.37 7.36 -3.49
CA ASN A 101 -19.39 6.83 -4.39
C ASN A 101 -20.78 7.23 -3.87
N TRP A 102 -21.62 7.69 -4.79
CA TRP A 102 -22.94 8.20 -4.46
C TRP A 102 -23.88 8.05 -5.67
N LYS A 103 -25.18 8.15 -5.42
CA LYS A 103 -26.23 8.06 -6.44
C LYS A 103 -27.32 9.09 -6.16
N GLN A 104 -27.92 9.58 -7.24
CA GLN A 104 -29.00 10.54 -7.22
C GLN A 104 -30.32 9.90 -7.63
N TYR A 105 -31.38 10.19 -6.90
CA TYR A 105 -32.72 9.73 -7.23
C TYR A 105 -33.76 10.83 -7.00
N PRO A 106 -34.43 11.33 -8.05
CA PRO A 106 -35.72 11.97 -7.87
C PRO A 106 -36.75 10.90 -7.47
N TYR A 107 -37.59 11.21 -6.48
CA TYR A 107 -38.54 10.26 -5.92
C TYR A 107 -39.90 10.91 -5.68
N GLU A 108 -40.97 10.22 -6.04
CA GLU A 108 -42.34 10.71 -5.80
C GLU A 108 -43.00 9.88 -4.70
N PHE A 109 -43.59 10.55 -3.72
CA PHE A 109 -44.28 9.93 -2.60
C PHE A 109 -45.49 10.75 -2.19
N ASN A 110 -46.67 10.12 -2.16
CA ASN A 110 -47.94 10.77 -1.83
C ASN A 110 -48.20 12.08 -2.62
N GLY A 111 -47.84 12.09 -3.92
CA GLY A 111 -48.00 13.25 -4.81
C GLY A 111 -46.97 14.37 -4.63
N ASN A 112 -46.04 14.24 -3.67
CA ASN A 112 -44.94 15.18 -3.47
C ASN A 112 -43.64 14.62 -4.07
N LYS A 113 -42.82 15.50 -4.65
CA LYS A 113 -41.49 15.15 -5.16
C LYS A 113 -40.41 15.37 -4.10
N PHE A 114 -39.49 14.42 -3.99
CA PHE A 114 -38.36 14.40 -3.08
C PHE A 114 -37.06 14.21 -3.87
N GLY A 115 -35.98 14.76 -3.36
CA GLY A 115 -34.63 14.52 -3.89
C GLY A 115 -33.89 13.60 -2.93
N ILE A 116 -33.19 12.60 -3.45
CA ILE A 116 -32.45 11.65 -2.62
C ILE A 116 -31.02 11.56 -3.14
N PHE A 117 -30.07 11.80 -2.24
CA PHE A 117 -28.70 11.31 -2.42
C PHE A 117 -28.52 10.07 -1.57
N TYR A 118 -28.09 8.99 -2.20
CA TYR A 118 -27.61 7.79 -1.52
C TYR A 118 -26.09 7.78 -1.58
N ILE A 119 -25.43 7.67 -0.43
CA ILE A 119 -23.98 7.68 -0.29
C ILE A 119 -23.53 6.29 0.13
N ASP A 120 -22.63 5.69 -0.65
CA ASP A 120 -22.07 4.39 -0.34
C ASP A 120 -21.03 4.48 0.78
N GLU A 121 -20.94 3.43 1.59
CA GLU A 121 -19.80 3.23 2.49
C GLU A 121 -18.50 3.17 1.68
N CYS A 122 -17.50 3.98 2.04
CA CYS A 122 -16.20 3.90 1.41
C CYS A 122 -15.50 2.58 1.78
N LYS A 123 -14.97 1.88 0.79
CA LYS A 123 -14.19 0.65 1.03
C LYS A 123 -12.84 0.95 1.67
N GLU A 124 -12.20 2.04 1.25
CA GLU A 124 -10.85 2.44 1.66
C GLU A 124 -10.92 3.66 2.59
N LYS A 125 -11.31 3.44 3.84
CA LYS A 125 -11.39 4.53 4.82
C LYS A 125 -10.01 4.91 5.40
N PRO A 126 -9.84 6.15 5.88
CA PRO A 126 -10.82 7.24 5.88
C PRO A 126 -10.80 8.06 4.59
N VAL A 127 -11.94 8.68 4.29
CA VAL A 127 -12.11 9.80 3.37
C VAL A 127 -11.70 11.09 4.08
N ILE A 128 -10.70 11.76 3.53
CA ILE A 128 -10.03 12.94 4.07
C ILE A 128 -10.23 14.10 3.09
N ALA A 129 -10.49 15.31 3.61
CA ALA A 129 -10.47 16.52 2.81
C ALA A 129 -9.03 16.90 2.41
N LYS A 130 -8.85 17.32 1.15
CA LYS A 130 -7.55 17.70 0.55
C LYS A 130 -7.39 19.21 0.35
N LYS A 131 -8.47 19.96 0.55
CA LYS A 131 -8.51 21.42 0.44
C LYS A 131 -9.61 21.99 1.31
N ASN A 132 -9.50 23.27 1.63
CA ASN A 132 -10.60 24.03 2.19
C ASN A 132 -11.67 24.25 1.12
N GLU A 133 -12.95 24.17 1.49
CA GLU A 133 -14.06 24.37 0.56
C GLU A 133 -15.32 24.90 1.28
N GLY A 134 -16.12 25.67 0.55
CA GLY A 134 -17.37 26.25 1.03
C GLY A 134 -17.22 27.52 1.88
N ARG A 135 -18.37 28.14 2.20
CA ARG A 135 -18.43 29.35 3.02
C ARG A 135 -17.79 29.10 4.39
N ASP A 136 -16.99 30.05 4.86
CA ASP A 136 -16.26 30.00 6.13
C ASP A 136 -15.36 28.75 6.28
N SER A 137 -14.96 28.12 5.16
CA SER A 137 -14.22 26.85 5.14
C SER A 137 -14.90 25.77 5.99
N ILE A 138 -16.19 25.55 5.74
CA ILE A 138 -16.97 24.50 6.41
C ILE A 138 -16.35 23.10 6.20
N ILE A 139 -15.68 22.91 5.06
CA ILE A 139 -14.74 21.82 4.81
C ILE A 139 -13.33 22.38 4.93
N LYS A 140 -12.47 21.71 5.70
CA LYS A 140 -11.07 22.13 5.92
C LYS A 140 -10.11 21.03 5.49
N ASP A 141 -8.98 21.44 4.94
CA ASP A 141 -7.90 20.53 4.55
C ASP A 141 -7.42 19.66 5.73
N GLY A 142 -7.20 18.38 5.47
CA GLY A 142 -6.80 17.37 6.45
C GLY A 142 -7.92 16.87 7.38
N ASP A 143 -9.09 17.51 7.40
CA ASP A 143 -10.19 17.08 8.25
C ASP A 143 -10.86 15.81 7.71
N ILE A 144 -11.26 14.95 8.66
CA ILE A 144 -12.07 13.75 8.42
C ILE A 144 -13.42 14.00 9.08
N TYR A 145 -14.49 13.94 8.29
CA TYR A 145 -15.86 14.10 8.79
C TYR A 145 -16.49 12.74 9.08
N PHE A 146 -17.32 12.71 10.12
CA PHE A 146 -18.06 11.53 10.54
C PHE A 146 -19.41 11.95 11.11
N ARG A 147 -20.40 11.07 10.97
CA ARG A 147 -21.77 11.34 11.41
C ARG A 147 -22.11 10.61 12.70
N TYR A 148 -22.56 11.37 13.71
CA TYR A 148 -22.96 10.88 15.03
C TYR A 148 -24.37 11.34 15.36
N GLY A 149 -25.29 10.42 15.62
CA GLY A 149 -26.62 10.74 16.16
C GLY A 149 -27.38 11.88 15.44
N GLY A 150 -27.25 11.98 14.12
CA GLY A 150 -27.88 13.02 13.29
C GLY A 150 -27.05 14.30 13.06
N ARG A 151 -25.80 14.35 13.53
CA ARG A 151 -24.89 15.49 13.32
C ARG A 151 -23.61 15.09 12.62
N THR A 152 -23.19 15.91 11.67
CA THR A 152 -21.90 15.79 11.00
C THR A 152 -20.86 16.65 11.74
N GLN A 153 -19.77 16.02 12.18
CA GLN A 153 -18.66 16.69 12.87
C GLN A 153 -17.33 16.03 12.50
N LYS A 154 -16.21 16.53 13.03
CA LYS A 154 -14.91 15.86 12.89
C LYS A 154 -14.96 14.48 13.52
N ILE A 155 -14.27 13.52 12.91
CA ILE A 155 -14.16 12.17 13.45
C ILE A 155 -13.54 12.21 14.85
N LEU A 156 -14.08 11.40 15.75
CA LEU A 156 -13.53 11.24 17.09
C LEU A 156 -12.48 10.13 17.07
N TYR A 157 -11.66 10.11 18.12
CA TYR A 157 -10.56 9.17 18.25
C TYR A 157 -11.00 7.72 18.05
N THR A 158 -12.10 7.31 18.68
CA THR A 158 -12.58 5.92 18.67
C THR A 158 -12.83 5.41 17.24
N GLU A 159 -13.57 6.16 16.44
CA GLU A 159 -13.94 5.79 15.07
C GLU A 159 -12.71 5.81 14.16
N LEU A 160 -11.86 6.83 14.28
CA LEU A 160 -10.63 6.92 13.51
C LEU A 160 -9.70 5.75 13.82
N ASN A 161 -9.48 5.48 15.10
CA ASN A 161 -8.66 4.38 15.57
C ASN A 161 -9.17 3.04 15.03
N ASN A 162 -10.48 2.79 15.10
CA ASN A 162 -11.10 1.58 14.53
C ASN A 162 -10.87 1.46 13.02
N ILE A 163 -10.98 2.56 12.27
CA ILE A 163 -10.69 2.59 10.83
C ILE A 163 -9.23 2.21 10.56
N LEU A 164 -8.28 2.81 11.29
CA LEU A 164 -6.86 2.54 11.15
C LEU A 164 -6.52 1.09 11.50
N TYR A 165 -7.04 0.58 12.63
CA TYR A 165 -6.88 -0.82 13.02
C TYR A 165 -7.42 -1.78 11.96
N LYS A 166 -8.62 -1.52 11.43
CA LYS A 166 -9.21 -2.35 10.38
C LYS A 166 -8.36 -2.35 9.11
N ARG A 167 -7.78 -1.20 8.75
CA ARG A 167 -6.87 -1.08 7.60
C ARG A 167 -5.58 -1.87 7.79
N MET A 168 -4.94 -1.73 8.96
CA MET A 168 -3.76 -2.52 9.32
C MET A 168 -4.06 -4.02 9.34
N TYR A 169 -5.20 -4.41 9.93
CA TYR A 169 -5.65 -5.80 9.98
C TYR A 169 -5.88 -6.36 8.57
N ASN A 170 -6.58 -5.63 7.71
CA ASN A 170 -6.85 -6.05 6.33
C ASN A 170 -5.55 -6.18 5.53
N ASN A 171 -4.62 -5.24 5.68
CA ASN A 171 -3.30 -5.31 5.07
C ASN A 171 -2.52 -6.57 5.52
N ASN A 172 -2.62 -6.90 6.81
CA ASN A 172 -1.91 -8.03 7.40
C ASN A 172 -2.69 -9.36 7.32
N LYS A 173 -3.89 -9.37 6.74
CA LYS A 173 -4.78 -10.54 6.71
C LYS A 173 -4.12 -11.76 6.06
N ASN A 174 -3.34 -11.55 5.01
CA ASN A 174 -2.63 -12.65 4.33
C ASN A 174 -1.51 -13.23 5.21
N PHE A 175 -0.80 -12.37 5.95
CA PHE A 175 0.20 -12.82 6.92
C PHE A 175 -0.44 -13.59 8.08
N LEU A 176 -1.57 -13.11 8.60
CA LEU A 176 -2.33 -13.82 9.63
C LEU A 176 -2.83 -15.19 9.14
N LYS A 177 -3.35 -15.28 7.91
CA LYS A 177 -3.71 -16.57 7.30
C LYS A 177 -2.54 -17.52 7.17
N LEU A 178 -1.34 -17.00 6.84
CA LEU A 178 -0.12 -17.81 6.78
C LEU A 178 0.25 -18.34 8.17
N ILE A 179 0.23 -17.47 9.18
CA ILE A 179 0.47 -17.87 10.58
C ILE A 179 -0.54 -18.91 11.03
N GLU A 180 -1.83 -18.73 10.73
CA GLU A 180 -2.89 -19.69 11.05
C GLU A 180 -2.61 -21.07 10.44
N LYS A 181 -2.24 -21.11 9.15
CA LYS A 181 -1.84 -22.36 8.48
C LYS A 181 -0.63 -23.01 9.17
N ILE A 182 0.42 -22.23 9.46
CA ILE A 182 1.61 -22.73 10.15
C ILE A 182 1.26 -23.24 11.55
N SER A 183 0.41 -22.53 12.29
CA SER A 183 -0.03 -22.93 13.63
C SER A 183 -0.82 -24.25 13.59
N ASN A 184 -1.72 -24.42 12.62
CA ASN A 184 -2.53 -25.64 12.49
C ASN A 184 -1.70 -26.86 12.11
N VAL A 185 -0.69 -26.68 11.24
CA VAL A 185 0.24 -27.76 10.84
C VAL A 185 1.32 -28.00 11.91
N GLY A 186 1.58 -27.00 12.75
CA GLY A 186 2.67 -26.96 13.73
C GLY A 186 3.91 -26.29 13.12
N PRO A 187 4.53 -25.29 13.78
CA PRO A 187 5.72 -24.61 13.26
C PRO A 187 6.86 -25.58 12.89
N SER A 188 7.04 -26.63 13.68
CA SER A 188 8.05 -27.68 13.45
C SER A 188 7.76 -28.59 12.26
N ASN A 189 6.59 -28.47 11.62
CA ASN A 189 6.21 -29.19 10.42
C ASN A 189 6.10 -28.28 9.19
N ALA A 190 6.18 -26.97 9.38
CA ALA A 190 6.19 -25.99 8.30
C ALA A 190 7.56 -25.96 7.61
N VAL A 191 7.52 -25.73 6.29
CA VAL A 191 8.70 -25.63 5.43
C VAL A 191 8.56 -24.35 4.62
N ILE A 192 9.61 -23.54 4.58
CA ILE A 192 9.67 -22.28 3.84
C ILE A 192 10.44 -22.52 2.54
N LEU A 193 9.83 -22.15 1.42
CA LEU A 193 10.49 -22.12 0.11
C LEU A 193 10.88 -20.68 -0.21
N ASP A 194 12.19 -20.38 -0.17
CA ASP A 194 12.76 -19.14 -0.69
C ASP A 194 12.92 -19.32 -2.21
N THR A 195 11.96 -18.80 -2.97
CA THR A 195 11.94 -18.91 -4.43
C THR A 195 12.99 -18.05 -5.11
N GLU A 196 13.52 -17.02 -4.45
CA GLU A 196 14.60 -16.19 -5.01
C GLU A 196 15.93 -16.92 -4.95
N LYS A 197 16.17 -17.63 -3.84
CA LYS A 197 17.41 -18.39 -3.63
C LYS A 197 17.31 -19.86 -4.02
N GLY A 198 16.12 -20.35 -4.35
CA GLY A 198 15.88 -21.77 -4.63
C GLY A 198 16.09 -22.67 -3.41
N LEU A 199 15.82 -22.17 -2.19
CA LEU A 199 16.09 -22.88 -0.94
C LEU A 199 14.82 -23.37 -0.28
N ILE A 200 14.87 -24.57 0.26
CA ILE A 200 13.83 -25.13 1.12
C ILE A 200 14.39 -25.24 2.53
N GLU A 201 13.81 -24.47 3.45
CA GLU A 201 14.27 -24.33 4.83
C GLU A 201 13.20 -24.83 5.81
N LYS A 202 13.64 -25.38 6.93
CA LYS A 202 12.80 -25.77 8.06
C LYS A 202 13.49 -25.36 9.34
N ASN A 203 12.87 -24.45 10.08
CA ASN A 203 13.52 -23.75 11.18
C ASN A 203 14.82 -23.07 10.67
N GLU A 204 15.92 -23.17 11.42
CA GLU A 204 17.25 -22.66 11.02
C GLU A 204 18.03 -23.63 10.10
N ARG A 205 17.41 -24.73 9.65
CA ARG A 205 18.09 -25.74 8.83
C ARG A 205 17.65 -25.65 7.38
N GLN A 206 18.60 -25.41 6.50
CA GLN A 206 18.45 -25.67 5.08
C GLN A 206 18.29 -27.18 4.88
N ILE A 207 17.15 -27.62 4.33
CA ILE A 207 16.88 -29.04 4.09
C ILE A 207 17.24 -29.41 2.65
N LEU A 208 16.90 -28.57 1.68
CA LEU A 208 17.11 -28.86 0.25
C LEU A 208 17.52 -27.57 -0.49
N VAL A 209 18.34 -27.76 -1.52
CA VAL A 209 18.69 -26.74 -2.52
C VAL A 209 18.14 -27.22 -3.86
N ILE A 210 17.39 -26.36 -4.54
CA ILE A 210 16.86 -26.62 -5.87
C ILE A 210 17.85 -26.07 -6.88
N ASP A 211 18.28 -26.89 -7.84
CA ASP A 211 19.18 -26.43 -8.90
C ASP A 211 18.50 -25.39 -9.82
N GLU A 212 19.31 -24.55 -10.46
CA GLU A 212 18.82 -23.41 -11.24
C GLU A 212 18.07 -23.83 -12.52
N GLU A 213 18.40 -24.99 -13.10
CA GLU A 213 17.70 -25.51 -14.29
C GLU A 213 16.31 -26.05 -13.95
N LEU A 214 16.18 -26.69 -12.79
CA LEU A 214 14.93 -27.18 -12.22
C LEU A 214 14.06 -26.00 -11.80
N MET A 215 14.64 -24.96 -11.18
CA MET A 215 13.93 -23.70 -10.90
C MET A 215 13.31 -23.08 -12.16
N LYS A 216 14.02 -23.11 -13.29
CA LYS A 216 13.50 -22.64 -14.59
C LYS A 216 12.36 -23.52 -15.15
N LYS A 217 12.29 -24.80 -14.75
CA LYS A 217 11.24 -25.75 -15.14
C LYS A 217 10.02 -25.73 -14.21
N ILE A 218 10.13 -25.17 -13.00
CA ILE A 218 9.00 -25.02 -12.09
C ILE A 218 8.07 -23.91 -12.61
N SER A 219 6.95 -24.28 -13.23
CA SER A 219 5.92 -23.33 -13.63
C SER A 219 5.04 -22.96 -12.43
N PHE A 220 5.27 -21.79 -11.85
CA PHE A 220 4.38 -21.27 -10.79
C PHE A 220 3.15 -20.63 -11.43
N LEU A 221 2.00 -21.29 -11.32
CA LEU A 221 0.72 -20.67 -11.65
C LEU A 221 0.35 -19.66 -10.57
N LYS A 222 0.32 -18.37 -10.92
CA LYS A 222 -0.28 -17.33 -10.07
C LYS A 222 -1.75 -17.67 -9.84
N GLU A 223 -2.19 -17.67 -8.57
CA GLU A 223 -3.56 -17.95 -8.17
C GLU A 223 -4.56 -17.10 -8.98
N GLY A 224 -5.31 -17.77 -9.86
CA GLY A 224 -6.44 -17.21 -10.60
C GLY A 224 -7.54 -18.26 -10.64
N SER A 225 -8.56 -18.08 -9.79
CA SER A 225 -9.88 -18.74 -9.83
C SER A 225 -9.90 -20.22 -10.25
N PHE A 226 -9.83 -21.12 -9.27
CA PHE A 226 -10.19 -22.52 -9.48
C PHE A 226 -11.70 -22.63 -9.72
N VAL A 227 -12.10 -23.06 -10.91
CA VAL A 227 -13.38 -23.73 -11.12
C VAL A 227 -13.07 -25.21 -11.02
N GLU A 228 -13.41 -25.83 -9.89
CA GLU A 228 -13.31 -27.28 -9.72
C GLU A 228 -14.20 -27.96 -10.77
N LYS A 229 -13.58 -28.45 -11.84
CA LYS A 229 -14.18 -29.46 -12.71
C LYS A 229 -13.47 -30.77 -12.42
N ASN A 230 -14.17 -31.63 -11.67
CA ASN A 230 -14.04 -33.09 -11.60
C ASN A 230 -12.66 -33.65 -12.01
N GLY A 231 -11.76 -33.83 -11.03
CA GLY A 231 -10.71 -34.84 -11.11
C GLY A 231 -9.40 -34.47 -11.81
N ALA A 232 -9.10 -33.19 -12.06
CA ALA A 232 -7.80 -32.80 -12.62
C ALA A 232 -6.73 -32.55 -11.55
N THR A 233 -5.58 -33.17 -11.78
CA THR A 233 -4.40 -33.39 -10.92
C THR A 233 -3.94 -32.17 -10.10
N ALA A 234 -3.84 -32.34 -8.78
CA ALA A 234 -3.00 -31.51 -7.93
C ALA A 234 -1.53 -31.62 -8.40
N LEU A 235 -0.82 -30.49 -8.47
CA LEU A 235 0.54 -30.35 -8.99
C LEU A 235 1.46 -31.54 -8.65
N LYS A 236 2.04 -32.17 -9.67
CA LYS A 236 3.06 -33.23 -9.52
C LYS A 236 4.44 -32.62 -9.71
N LEU A 237 5.18 -32.40 -8.63
CA LEU A 237 6.61 -32.09 -8.69
C LEU A 237 7.35 -33.38 -9.07
N VAL A 238 8.01 -33.41 -10.24
CA VAL A 238 8.87 -34.52 -10.66
C VAL A 238 10.28 -33.97 -10.86
N GLY A 239 11.20 -34.39 -10.01
CA GLY A 239 12.62 -34.05 -10.06
C GLY A 239 13.40 -34.99 -9.14
N ASP A 240 14.66 -35.22 -9.46
CA ASP A 240 15.54 -36.07 -8.66
C ASP A 240 15.93 -35.32 -7.36
N VAL A 241 15.43 -35.81 -6.22
CA VAL A 241 15.70 -35.22 -4.91
C VAL A 241 17.00 -35.82 -4.38
N HIS A 242 18.08 -35.02 -4.38
CA HIS A 242 19.37 -35.44 -3.84
C HIS A 242 19.51 -35.00 -2.37
N PRO A 243 19.74 -35.93 -1.42
CA PRO A 243 20.11 -35.59 -0.05
C PRO A 243 21.41 -34.78 -0.05
N ILE A 244 21.50 -33.75 0.81
CA ILE A 244 22.70 -32.91 0.96
C ILE A 244 23.98 -33.75 1.21
N ASN A 245 23.83 -34.97 1.75
CA ASN A 245 24.96 -35.87 2.05
C ASN A 245 25.54 -36.61 0.83
N SER A 246 24.94 -36.53 -0.36
CA SER A 246 25.43 -37.22 -1.57
C SER A 246 25.87 -36.30 -2.70
N ILE A 247 25.79 -34.99 -2.50
CA ILE A 247 26.42 -34.03 -3.38
C ILE A 247 27.77 -33.75 -2.71
N GLU A 248 28.88 -34.18 -3.32
CA GLU A 248 30.15 -33.49 -3.09
C GLU A 248 29.81 -32.03 -3.25
N VAL A 249 29.77 -31.31 -2.12
CA VAL A 249 29.51 -29.89 -2.08
C VAL A 249 30.49 -29.31 -3.08
N ILE A 250 30.01 -29.03 -4.30
CA ILE A 250 30.57 -27.97 -5.10
C ILE A 250 30.28 -26.80 -4.18
N LYS A 251 31.25 -26.52 -3.31
CA LYS A 251 31.36 -25.27 -2.58
C LYS A 251 30.97 -24.29 -3.65
N ILE A 252 29.84 -23.61 -3.47
CA ILE A 252 29.66 -22.32 -4.09
C ILE A 252 30.93 -21.62 -3.62
N LYS A 253 31.94 -21.59 -4.50
CA LYS A 253 33.16 -20.86 -4.25
C LYS A 253 32.59 -19.48 -4.11
N LYS A 254 32.48 -19.02 -2.86
CA LYS A 254 32.58 -17.61 -2.53
C LYS A 254 33.78 -17.20 -3.36
N GLU A 255 33.54 -16.54 -4.50
CA GLU A 255 34.59 -16.24 -5.47
C GLU A 255 35.75 -15.69 -4.65
N ASN A 256 36.93 -16.26 -4.85
CA ASN A 256 38.03 -15.96 -3.96
C ASN A 256 38.21 -14.43 -3.97
N LEU A 257 38.27 -13.79 -2.80
CA LEU A 257 38.37 -12.33 -2.74
C LEU A 257 39.58 -11.84 -3.57
N LEU A 258 40.63 -12.66 -3.67
CA LEU A 258 41.81 -12.43 -4.49
C LEU A 258 41.58 -12.65 -5.99
N GLU A 259 40.56 -13.43 -6.40
CA GLU A 259 40.12 -13.50 -7.80
C GLU A 259 39.36 -12.23 -8.21
N GLN A 260 38.52 -11.67 -7.32
CA GLN A 260 37.77 -10.44 -7.59
C GLN A 260 38.64 -9.17 -7.52
N TYR A 261 39.60 -9.13 -6.59
CA TYR A 261 40.53 -8.00 -6.39
C TYR A 261 41.98 -8.50 -6.53
N PRO A 262 42.43 -8.82 -7.75
CA PRO A 262 43.68 -9.54 -7.97
C PRO A 262 44.94 -8.68 -7.82
N LEU A 263 44.80 -7.35 -7.71
CA LEU A 263 45.95 -6.45 -7.72
C LEU A 263 46.26 -5.96 -6.31
N SER A 264 47.52 -6.14 -5.87
CA SER A 264 48.03 -5.34 -4.75
C SER A 264 48.19 -3.87 -5.17
N CYS A 265 48.42 -2.98 -4.21
CA CYS A 265 48.75 -1.58 -4.53
C CYS A 265 49.98 -1.46 -5.45
N GLN A 266 50.97 -2.36 -5.29
CA GLN A 266 52.16 -2.34 -6.13
C GLN A 266 51.86 -2.86 -7.54
N ASP A 267 51.02 -3.88 -7.66
CA ASP A 267 50.61 -4.42 -8.97
C ASP A 267 49.78 -3.41 -9.75
N LEU A 268 48.86 -2.70 -9.06
CA LEU A 268 48.08 -1.60 -9.66
C LEU A 268 49.01 -0.53 -10.26
N ILE A 269 50.01 -0.07 -9.50
CA ILE A 269 51.00 0.92 -9.96
C ILE A 269 51.78 0.39 -11.17
N ASN A 270 52.24 -0.86 -11.10
CA ASN A 270 52.99 -1.48 -12.19
C ASN A 270 52.14 -1.59 -13.47
N GLU A 271 50.87 -1.99 -13.36
CA GLU A 271 49.94 -2.09 -14.50
C GLU A 271 49.63 -0.71 -15.11
N ILE A 272 49.47 0.32 -14.29
CA ILE A 272 49.31 1.70 -14.77
C ILE A 272 50.56 2.16 -15.51
N GLN A 273 51.75 1.94 -14.94
CA GLN A 273 53.02 2.37 -15.54
C GLN A 273 53.38 1.59 -16.83
N LYS A 274 52.86 0.37 -17.00
CA LYS A 274 52.95 -0.35 -18.29
C LYS A 274 52.11 0.32 -19.39
N LYS A 275 50.94 0.85 -19.03
CA LYS A 275 50.02 1.49 -19.99
C LYS A 275 50.31 2.98 -20.21
N LYS A 276 50.88 3.66 -19.22
CA LYS A 276 51.24 5.08 -19.23
C LYS A 276 52.60 5.27 -18.57
N THR A 277 53.66 5.21 -19.38
CA THR A 277 55.07 5.09 -18.91
C THR A 277 55.60 6.33 -18.19
N ASP A 278 54.96 7.47 -18.39
CA ASP A 278 55.24 8.77 -17.75
C ASP A 278 54.52 8.95 -16.40
N ALA A 279 53.64 8.02 -16.02
CA ALA A 279 52.88 8.10 -14.77
C ALA A 279 53.80 8.00 -13.54
N LYS A 280 53.84 9.08 -12.74
CA LYS A 280 54.59 9.11 -11.48
C LYS A 280 53.78 8.50 -10.35
N ARG A 281 54.45 7.73 -9.49
CA ARG A 281 53.82 7.08 -8.31
C ARG A 281 53.08 8.08 -7.42
N HIS A 282 53.64 9.27 -7.23
CA HIS A 282 53.01 10.32 -6.41
C HIS A 282 51.63 10.73 -6.95
N ASP A 283 51.49 10.90 -8.27
CA ASP A 283 50.22 11.28 -8.89
C ASP A 283 49.19 10.15 -8.80
N ILE A 284 49.61 8.89 -8.98
CA ILE A 284 48.76 7.70 -8.77
C ILE A 284 48.22 7.66 -7.33
N TYR A 285 49.09 7.85 -6.33
CA TYR A 285 48.66 7.87 -4.93
C TYR A 285 47.71 9.03 -4.62
N ARG A 286 47.95 10.22 -5.22
CA ARG A 286 47.06 11.37 -5.09
C ARG A 286 45.67 11.05 -5.66
N ILE A 287 45.58 10.48 -6.86
CA ILE A 287 44.31 10.12 -7.50
C ILE A 287 43.53 9.09 -6.66
N ILE A 288 44.20 8.07 -6.15
CA ILE A 288 43.58 7.05 -5.27
C ILE A 288 42.99 7.70 -4.01
N LYS A 289 43.69 8.67 -3.43
CA LYS A 289 43.28 9.39 -2.22
C LYS A 289 42.13 10.36 -2.50
N ASP A 290 42.30 11.24 -3.47
CA ASP A 290 41.37 12.33 -3.78
C ASP A 290 40.02 11.81 -4.27
N ASN A 291 39.99 10.64 -4.91
CA ASN A 291 38.77 9.97 -5.36
C ASN A 291 38.28 8.87 -4.38
N ASN A 292 38.90 8.75 -3.20
CA ASN A 292 38.49 7.83 -2.14
C ASN A 292 38.35 6.34 -2.59
N LEU A 293 39.21 5.87 -3.51
CA LEU A 293 39.10 4.53 -4.09
C LEU A 293 39.17 3.42 -3.04
N LYS A 294 39.91 3.65 -1.94
CA LYS A 294 40.11 2.70 -0.84
C LYS A 294 38.83 2.32 -0.10
N ASN A 295 37.82 3.19 -0.14
CA ASN A 295 36.53 2.98 0.50
C ASN A 295 35.41 2.71 -0.52
N SER A 296 35.76 2.44 -1.79
CA SER A 296 34.79 2.13 -2.84
C SER A 296 34.90 0.66 -3.25
N PRO A 297 33.93 -0.20 -2.90
CA PRO A 297 33.90 -1.61 -3.31
C PRO A 297 33.87 -1.83 -4.83
N GLU A 298 33.58 -0.79 -5.61
CA GLU A 298 33.70 -0.86 -7.07
C GLU A 298 35.16 -1.03 -7.51
N TYR A 299 36.10 -0.43 -6.77
CA TYR A 299 37.51 -0.34 -7.13
C TYR A 299 38.44 -1.10 -6.19
N SER A 300 38.15 -1.14 -4.88
CA SER A 300 39.03 -1.79 -3.92
C SER A 300 38.32 -2.22 -2.64
N VAL A 301 39.00 -3.11 -1.91
CA VAL A 301 38.61 -3.54 -0.56
C VAL A 301 39.83 -3.69 0.32
N TYR A 302 39.64 -3.67 1.64
CA TYR A 302 40.68 -3.99 2.61
C TYR A 302 40.90 -5.51 2.69
N ASN A 303 42.16 -5.92 2.60
CA ASN A 303 42.54 -7.33 2.73
C ASN A 303 42.85 -7.65 4.20
N PHE A 304 41.80 -8.02 4.95
CA PHE A 304 41.91 -8.37 6.36
C PHE A 304 42.61 -9.73 6.55
N ARG A 305 43.44 -9.83 7.59
CA ARG A 305 44.20 -11.07 7.86
C ARG A 305 43.34 -12.17 8.46
N ASN A 306 42.25 -11.81 9.15
CA ASN A 306 41.33 -12.75 9.79
C ASN A 306 39.93 -12.14 9.94
N LYS A 307 38.95 -13.01 10.22
CA LYS A 307 37.53 -12.66 10.35
C LYS A 307 37.26 -11.64 11.47
N THR A 308 38.01 -11.73 12.57
CA THR A 308 37.88 -10.81 13.70
C THR A 308 38.18 -9.37 13.33
N GLN A 309 39.17 -9.13 12.46
CA GLN A 309 39.49 -7.79 11.97
C GLN A 309 38.38 -7.22 11.06
N GLU A 310 37.86 -8.04 10.16
CA GLU A 310 36.75 -7.68 9.27
C GLU A 310 35.50 -7.29 10.08
N ASP A 311 35.14 -8.11 11.07
CA ASP A 311 33.94 -7.89 11.87
C ASP A 311 34.06 -6.64 12.77
N ASN A 312 35.25 -6.36 13.28
CA ASN A 312 35.51 -5.14 14.06
C ASN A 312 35.44 -3.88 13.19
N TYR A 313 35.96 -3.93 11.95
CA TYR A 313 35.84 -2.82 11.01
C TYR A 313 34.37 -2.55 10.67
N ASN A 314 33.59 -3.59 10.36
CA ASN A 314 32.16 -3.45 10.05
C ASN A 314 31.34 -2.86 11.21
N LYS A 315 31.75 -3.12 12.46
CA LYS A 315 31.06 -2.58 13.66
C LYS A 315 31.49 -1.16 14.04
N THR A 316 32.76 -0.82 13.84
CA THR A 316 33.34 0.40 14.42
C THR A 316 33.80 1.43 13.39
N GLY A 317 33.91 1.05 12.12
CA GLY A 317 34.53 1.86 11.06
C GLY A 317 36.05 2.03 11.20
N ASN A 318 36.67 1.51 12.26
CA ASN A 318 38.10 1.68 12.52
C ASN A 318 38.92 0.64 11.77
N ILE A 319 39.86 1.10 10.94
CA ILE A 319 40.76 0.25 10.17
C ILE A 319 42.00 -0.07 11.02
N PRO A 320 42.34 -1.35 11.25
CA PRO A 320 43.56 -1.72 11.95
C PRO A 320 44.82 -1.18 11.25
N ASN A 321 45.85 -0.84 12.02
CA ASN A 321 47.11 -0.33 11.46
C ASN A 321 47.76 -1.35 10.51
N GLY A 322 48.14 -0.88 9.31
CA GLY A 322 48.88 -1.68 8.34
C GLY A 322 48.05 -2.66 7.50
N ILE A 323 46.72 -2.49 7.41
CA ILE A 323 45.88 -3.30 6.51
C ILE A 323 46.02 -2.80 5.07
N PRO A 324 46.50 -3.64 4.13
CA PRO A 324 46.62 -3.25 2.73
C PRO A 324 45.27 -3.29 2.02
N SER A 325 45.10 -2.44 1.02
CA SER A 325 43.99 -2.52 0.07
C SER A 325 44.40 -3.37 -1.14
N ILE A 326 43.45 -4.13 -1.66
CA ILE A 326 43.56 -4.86 -2.93
C ILE A 326 42.52 -4.30 -3.91
N TYR A 327 42.86 -4.30 -5.20
CA TYR A 327 42.15 -3.54 -6.21
C TYR A 327 41.62 -4.43 -7.33
N LYS A 328 40.49 -4.03 -7.91
CA LYS A 328 40.01 -4.60 -9.18
C LYS A 328 40.86 -4.09 -10.34
N ARG A 329 40.82 -4.81 -11.46
CA ARG A 329 41.44 -4.36 -12.72
C ARG A 329 40.86 -3.04 -13.23
N ALA A 330 39.58 -2.78 -12.98
CA ALA A 330 38.91 -1.52 -13.34
C ALA A 330 39.58 -0.28 -12.72
N SER A 331 40.25 -0.44 -11.58
CA SER A 331 40.99 0.63 -10.91
C SER A 331 42.19 1.13 -11.72
N VAL A 332 42.76 0.29 -12.59
CA VAL A 332 43.84 0.69 -13.52
C VAL A 332 43.30 1.73 -14.49
N GLU A 333 42.19 1.42 -15.17
CA GLU A 333 41.56 2.32 -16.16
C GLU A 333 41.08 3.61 -15.51
N PHE A 334 40.46 3.51 -14.33
CA PHE A 334 40.02 4.68 -13.58
C PHE A 334 41.18 5.64 -13.32
N VAL A 335 42.31 5.14 -12.81
CA VAL A 335 43.45 6.00 -12.48
C VAL A 335 44.10 6.57 -13.75
N ILE A 336 44.20 5.79 -14.84
CA ILE A 336 44.73 6.29 -16.12
C ILE A 336 43.89 7.46 -16.67
N ASN A 337 42.57 7.39 -16.56
CA ASN A 337 41.66 8.44 -17.02
C ASN A 337 41.76 9.74 -16.20
N HIS A 338 42.34 9.68 -15.00
CA HIS A 338 42.51 10.83 -14.11
C HIS A 338 43.99 11.27 -13.95
N LEU A 339 44.90 10.67 -14.73
CA LEU A 339 46.35 10.94 -14.73
C LEU A 339 46.76 12.03 -15.70
#